data_AF-A0A528UDW2-F1
#
_entry.id   AF-A0A528UDW2-F1
#
_cell.length_a   1.000
_cell.length_b   1.000
_cell.length_c   1.000
_cell.angle_alpha   90.00
_cell.angle_beta   90.00
_cell.angle_gamma   90.00
#
_symmetry.space_group_name_H-M   'P 1'
#
loop_
_entity.id
_entity.type
_entity.pdbx_description
1 polymer ?
#
loop_
_entity_poly.entity_id
_entity_poly.type
_entity_poly.pdbx_seq_one_letter_code
_entity_poly.pdbx_strand_id
1 'polypeptide(L)'
;MYLSGQIFVPTMNFAPYLQKPPLLFWLIDLAWDIFGASRVAAMLVIFVASSLVIWLTTRLTKTLFPRRDDIASRIPWLVAGSTIFVIYSTLILFDMLLTVFVLAALLSLLAFAKNGNHWHAVLAGLFIGLGVLTKGPVVLIHVGAPILLYPFWRDRQAG
;
A
#
# COMPACT_ATOMS: atom_id res chain seq x y z
N MET A 1 16.20 -1.51 15.13
CA MET A 1 16.59 -2.74 14.41
C MET A 1 17.98 -2.54 13.81
N TYR A 2 18.18 -1.44 13.07
CA TYR A 2 19.50 -0.93 12.67
C TYR A 2 20.64 -1.09 13.69
N LEU A 3 20.50 -0.57 14.91
CA LEU A 3 21.57 -0.63 15.93
C LEU A 3 21.79 -2.01 16.55
N SER A 4 20.74 -2.83 16.63
CA SER A 4 20.78 -4.14 17.30
C SER A 4 21.05 -5.31 16.34
N GLY A 5 20.99 -5.09 15.03
CA GLY A 5 21.08 -6.13 14.00
C GLY A 5 19.94 -7.16 14.03
N GLN A 6 18.94 -6.98 14.91
CA GLN A 6 17.82 -7.91 15.03
C GLN A 6 16.75 -7.60 13.98
N ILE A 7 16.54 -8.55 13.07
CA ILE A 7 15.64 -8.40 11.91
C ILE A 7 14.20 -8.82 12.23
N PHE A 8 13.97 -9.69 13.22
CA PHE A 8 12.62 -10.22 13.50
C PHE A 8 11.89 -9.48 14.61
N VAL A 9 12.61 -8.93 15.58
CA VAL A 9 12.03 -8.30 16.77
C VAL A 9 12.40 -6.82 16.76
N PRO A 10 11.45 -5.92 16.48
CA PRO A 10 11.68 -4.50 16.66
C PRO A 10 11.89 -4.21 18.14
N THR A 11 12.76 -3.25 18.44
CA THR A 11 12.95 -2.74 19.80
C THR A 11 12.59 -1.26 19.83
N MET A 12 11.91 -0.84 20.90
CA MET A 12 11.56 0.55 21.17
C MET A 12 12.06 0.86 22.58
N ASN A 13 12.96 1.83 22.72
CA ASN A 13 13.61 2.17 23.99
C ASN A 13 14.21 0.94 24.70
N PHE A 14 14.91 0.09 23.93
CA PHE A 14 15.56 -1.15 24.40
C PHE A 14 14.60 -2.26 24.86
N ALA A 15 13.28 -2.05 24.80
CA ALA A 15 12.28 -3.09 25.05
C ALA A 15 11.77 -3.72 23.72
N PRO A 16 11.45 -5.03 23.69
CA PRO A 16 10.83 -5.66 22.53
C PRO A 16 9.48 -5.02 22.18
N TYR A 17 9.28 -4.70 20.91
CA TYR A 17 8.08 -4.08 20.35
C TYR A 17 7.40 -5.03 19.36
N LEU A 18 6.75 -6.06 19.90
CA LEU A 18 6.08 -7.13 19.14
C LEU A 18 4.71 -6.74 18.58
N GLN A 19 4.19 -5.56 18.96
CA GLN A 19 2.84 -5.13 18.61
C GLN A 19 2.69 -4.72 17.15
N LYS A 20 3.79 -4.48 16.42
CA LYS A 20 3.75 -4.12 15.00
C LYS A 20 4.72 -4.97 14.18
N PRO A 21 4.28 -5.47 13.03
CA PRO A 21 5.14 -6.29 12.19
C PRO A 21 6.22 -5.45 11.50
N PRO A 22 7.31 -6.09 11.03
CA PRO A 22 8.60 -5.41 10.87
C PRO A 22 8.79 -4.67 9.55
N LEU A 23 7.87 -4.77 8.57
CA LEU A 23 8.15 -4.36 7.19
C LEU A 23 8.50 -2.87 7.04
N LEU A 24 7.79 -1.97 7.73
CA LEU A 24 8.11 -0.55 7.69
C LEU A 24 9.51 -0.27 8.27
N PHE A 25 9.88 -0.97 9.34
CA PHE A 25 11.19 -0.82 9.96
C PHE A 25 12.30 -1.32 9.04
N TRP A 26 12.10 -2.44 8.32
CA TRP A 26 13.06 -2.92 7.33
C TRP A 26 13.30 -1.91 6.21
N LEU A 27 12.23 -1.27 5.71
CA LEU A 27 12.38 -0.24 4.68
C LEU A 27 13.09 1.01 5.19
N ILE A 28 12.86 1.40 6.45
CA ILE A 28 13.56 2.52 7.08
C ILE A 28 15.02 2.17 7.32
N ASP A 29 15.32 0.99 7.84
CA ASP A 29 16.69 0.50 8.05
C ASP A 29 17.47 0.48 6.71
N LEU A 30 16.84 0.00 5.62
CA LEU A 30 17.42 0.04 4.27
C LEU A 30 17.71 1.49 3.80
N ALA A 31 16.78 2.42 4.07
CA ALA A 31 17.01 3.82 3.74
C ALA A 31 18.15 4.42 4.58
N TRP A 32 18.29 4.01 5.84
CA TRP A 32 19.40 4.41 6.70
C TRP A 32 20.74 3.81 6.27
N ASP A 33 20.76 2.58 5.75
CA ASP A 33 21.97 1.98 5.19
C ASP A 33 22.51 2.79 3.99
N ILE A 34 21.62 3.33 3.16
CA ILE A 34 22.00 4.05 1.93
C ILE A 34 22.30 5.53 2.19
N PHE A 35 21.47 6.21 2.98
CA PHE A 35 21.52 7.67 3.15
C PHE A 35 22.04 8.12 4.53
N GLY A 36 22.31 7.16 5.42
CA GLY A 36 22.66 7.42 6.82
C GLY A 36 21.43 7.57 7.71
N ALA A 37 21.62 7.23 9.00
CA ALA A 37 20.58 7.30 10.01
C ALA A 37 20.11 8.75 10.23
N SER A 38 18.94 9.08 9.69
CA SER A 38 18.36 10.42 9.80
C SER A 38 16.84 10.38 9.68
N ARG A 39 16.17 11.41 10.18
CA ARG A 39 14.73 11.59 10.00
C ARG A 39 14.35 11.75 8.52
N VAL A 40 15.19 12.42 7.75
CA VAL A 40 14.97 12.64 6.31
C VAL A 40 14.97 11.33 5.54
N ALA A 41 15.94 10.45 5.82
CA ALA A 41 16.00 9.12 5.21
C ALA A 41 14.76 8.26 5.55
N ALA A 42 14.28 8.30 6.80
CA ALA A 42 13.05 7.61 7.18
C ALA A 42 11.80 8.20 6.49
N MET A 43 11.74 9.53 6.32
CA MET A 43 10.67 10.21 5.60
C MET A 43 10.67 9.90 4.10
N LEU A 44 11.82 9.59 3.51
CA LEU A 44 11.91 9.19 2.10
C LEU A 44 11.06 7.93 1.83
N VAL A 45 11.04 6.97 2.76
CA VAL A 45 10.19 5.77 2.66
C VAL A 45 8.71 6.15 2.57
N ILE A 46 8.26 7.08 3.42
CA ILE A 46 6.88 7.57 3.43
C ILE A 46 6.57 8.38 2.17
N PHE A 47 7.50 9.19 1.70
CA PHE A 47 7.36 9.96 0.47
C PHE A 47 7.17 9.03 -0.74
N VAL A 48 7.98 7.97 -0.85
CA VAL A 48 7.84 6.95 -1.89
C VAL A 48 6.51 6.23 -1.77
N ALA A 49 6.13 5.79 -0.57
CA ALA A 49 4.84 5.13 -0.35
C ALA A 49 3.66 6.03 -0.74
N SER A 50 3.67 7.31 -0.35
CA SER A 50 2.63 8.28 -0.67
C SER A 50 2.55 8.53 -2.19
N SER A 51 3.69 8.66 -2.85
CA SER A 51 3.77 8.80 -4.31
C SER A 51 3.18 7.58 -5.03
N LEU A 52 3.48 6.37 -4.52
CA LEU A 52 2.89 5.13 -5.02
C LEU A 52 1.38 5.08 -4.80
N VAL A 53 0.85 5.57 -3.68
CA VAL A 53 -0.60 5.64 -3.44
C VAL A 53 -1.28 6.48 -4.52
N ILE A 54 -0.74 7.67 -4.84
CA ILE A 54 -1.29 8.53 -5.90
C ILE A 54 -1.28 7.79 -7.24
N TRP A 55 -0.15 7.19 -7.61
CA TRP A 55 0.00 6.48 -8.87
C TRP A 55 -0.93 5.25 -8.97
N LEU A 56 -0.98 4.42 -7.94
CA LEU A 56 -1.83 3.22 -7.88
C LEU A 56 -3.32 3.58 -7.89
N THR A 57 -3.73 4.64 -7.19
CA THR A 57 -5.12 5.10 -7.22
C THR A 57 -5.52 5.59 -8.62
N THR A 58 -4.59 6.26 -9.31
CA THR A 58 -4.78 6.67 -10.70
C THR A 58 -4.90 5.47 -11.62
N ARG A 59 -4.05 4.46 -11.45
CA ARG A 59 -4.12 3.19 -12.20
C ARG A 59 -5.45 2.47 -11.94
N LEU A 60 -5.88 2.38 -10.68
CA LEU A 60 -7.15 1.77 -10.30
C LEU A 60 -8.32 2.46 -10.98
N THR A 61 -8.32 3.80 -11.00
CA THR A 61 -9.34 4.59 -11.69
C THR A 61 -9.38 4.26 -13.18
N LYS A 62 -8.24 4.18 -13.86
CA LYS A 62 -8.17 3.78 -15.28
C LYS A 62 -8.70 2.37 -15.51
N THR A 63 -8.45 1.45 -14.58
CA THR A 63 -8.94 0.07 -14.66
C THR A 63 -10.45 -0.02 -14.48
N LEU A 64 -11.04 0.82 -13.62
CA LEU A 64 -12.47 0.87 -13.33
C LEU A 64 -13.26 1.69 -14.37
N PHE A 65 -12.67 2.76 -14.91
CA PHE A 65 -13.32 3.67 -15.86
C PHE A 65 -12.52 3.82 -17.16
N PRO A 66 -12.38 2.76 -17.98
CA PRO A 66 -11.47 2.72 -19.14
C PRO A 66 -11.82 3.68 -20.29
N ARG A 67 -12.96 4.38 -20.23
CA ARG A 67 -13.40 5.37 -21.23
C ARG A 67 -13.50 6.80 -20.68
N ARG A 68 -13.04 7.04 -19.45
CA ARG A 68 -13.15 8.33 -18.76
C ARG A 68 -11.78 8.84 -18.31
N ASP A 69 -10.93 9.13 -19.28
CA ASP A 69 -9.58 9.67 -19.04
C ASP A 69 -9.61 11.06 -18.37
N ASP A 70 -10.71 11.80 -18.56
CA ASP A 70 -11.01 13.04 -17.86
C ASP A 70 -11.08 12.84 -16.34
N ILE A 71 -11.63 11.72 -15.87
CA ILE A 71 -11.66 11.39 -14.45
C ILE A 71 -10.26 10.98 -13.99
N ALA A 72 -9.60 10.08 -14.72
CA ALA A 72 -8.29 9.56 -14.34
C ALA A 72 -7.21 10.65 -14.23
N SER A 73 -7.28 11.69 -15.06
CA SER A 73 -6.36 12.85 -14.99
C SER A 73 -6.58 13.75 -13.77
N ARG A 74 -7.78 13.75 -13.18
CA ARG A 74 -8.13 14.56 -11.98
C ARG A 74 -7.83 13.85 -10.66
N ILE A 75 -7.80 12.52 -10.65
CA ILE A 75 -7.57 11.73 -9.43
C ILE A 75 -6.27 12.07 -8.70
N PRO A 76 -5.11 12.23 -9.36
CA PRO A 76 -3.89 12.62 -8.66
C PRO A 76 -4.06 13.91 -7.85
N TRP A 77 -4.72 14.91 -8.45
CA TRP A 77 -4.98 16.19 -7.82
C TRP A 77 -5.99 16.09 -6.67
N LEU A 78 -7.02 15.24 -6.83
CA LEU A 78 -7.99 14.98 -5.77
C LEU A 78 -7.32 14.33 -4.55
N VAL A 79 -6.44 13.35 -4.77
CA VAL A 79 -5.70 12.68 -3.69
C VAL A 79 -4.72 13.66 -3.04
N ALA A 80 -3.93 14.38 -3.84
CA ALA A 80 -2.96 15.35 -3.34
C ALA A 80 -3.61 16.55 -2.62
N GLY A 81 -4.83 16.93 -3.03
CA GLY A 81 -5.61 17.99 -2.38
C GLY A 81 -6.36 17.54 -1.13
N SER A 82 -6.38 16.25 -0.82
CA SER A 82 -7.04 15.73 0.39
C SER A 82 -6.23 16.06 1.63
N THR A 83 -6.83 16.80 2.57
CA THR A 83 -6.20 17.17 3.84
C THR A 83 -5.71 15.95 4.61
N ILE A 84 -6.48 14.87 4.63
CA ILE A 84 -6.11 13.62 5.33
C ILE A 84 -4.88 13.00 4.68
N PHE A 85 -4.83 12.97 3.34
CA PHE A 85 -3.70 12.43 2.62
C PHE A 85 -2.42 13.23 2.91
N VAL A 86 -2.49 14.57 2.82
CA VAL A 86 -1.35 15.46 3.09
C VAL A 86 -0.82 15.30 4.51
N ILE A 87 -1.71 15.18 5.51
CA ILE A 87 -1.29 14.95 6.90
C ILE A 87 -0.55 13.61 6.99
N TYR A 88 -1.17 12.52 6.53
CA TYR A 88 -0.59 11.19 6.66
C TYR A 88 0.68 11.00 5.80
N SER A 89 0.85 11.74 4.71
CA SER A 89 2.05 11.67 3.87
C SER A 89 3.28 12.34 4.53
N THR A 90 3.08 13.07 5.62
CA THR A 90 4.16 13.70 6.41
C THR A 90 4.49 12.97 7.71
N LEU A 91 3.71 11.94 8.05
CA LEU A 91 3.86 11.17 9.27
C LEU A 91 4.48 9.80 8.98
N ILE A 92 5.42 9.36 9.83
CA ILE A 92 6.00 8.01 9.74
C ILE A 92 5.00 7.03 10.35
N LEU A 93 3.99 6.67 9.56
CA LEU A 93 2.91 5.75 9.91
C LEU A 93 2.86 4.59 8.92
N PHE A 94 2.33 3.47 9.40
CA PHE A 94 2.16 2.24 8.64
C PHE A 94 1.07 2.34 7.57
N ASP A 95 0.17 3.30 7.72
CA ASP A 95 -1.06 3.46 6.93
C ASP A 95 -0.80 3.73 5.44
N MET A 96 0.18 4.57 5.12
CA MET A 96 0.53 4.85 3.71
C MET A 96 1.07 3.60 3.02
N LEU A 97 1.98 2.89 3.68
CA LEU A 97 2.55 1.64 3.16
C LEU A 97 1.48 0.54 3.04
N LEU A 98 0.60 0.41 4.03
CA LEU A 98 -0.54 -0.51 3.95
C LEU A 98 -1.44 -0.18 2.74
N THR A 99 -1.70 1.11 2.52
CA THR A 99 -2.55 1.58 1.40
C THR A 99 -1.94 1.19 0.05
N VAL A 100 -0.62 1.30 -0.11
CA VAL A 100 0.09 0.82 -1.32
C VAL A 100 -0.21 -0.66 -1.57
N PHE A 101 -0.06 -1.50 -0.55
CA PHE A 101 -0.29 -2.95 -0.71
C PHE A 101 -1.75 -3.31 -0.95
N VAL A 102 -2.69 -2.61 -0.30
CA VAL A 102 -4.13 -2.78 -0.57
C VAL A 102 -4.44 -2.43 -2.03
N LEU A 103 -3.98 -1.28 -2.52
CA LEU A 103 -4.23 -0.85 -3.89
C LEU A 103 -3.59 -1.79 -4.92
N ALA A 104 -2.36 -2.23 -4.67
CA ALA A 104 -1.67 -3.19 -5.52
C ALA A 104 -2.40 -4.54 -5.57
N ALA A 105 -2.84 -5.06 -4.41
CA ALA A 105 -3.64 -6.28 -4.33
C ALA A 105 -4.96 -6.16 -5.11
N LEU A 106 -5.68 -5.05 -4.97
CA LEU A 106 -6.93 -4.80 -5.70
C LEU A 106 -6.71 -4.74 -7.22
N LEU A 107 -5.66 -4.06 -7.67
CA LEU A 107 -5.29 -4.01 -9.09
C LEU A 107 -4.94 -5.39 -9.64
N SER A 108 -4.17 -6.19 -8.90
CA SER A 108 -3.86 -7.57 -9.29
C SER A 108 -5.11 -8.45 -9.34
N LEU A 109 -6.02 -8.34 -8.38
CA LEU A 109 -7.28 -9.09 -8.40
C LEU A 109 -8.19 -8.67 -9.56
N LEU A 110 -8.27 -7.38 -9.85
CA LEU A 110 -8.99 -6.89 -11.02
C LEU A 110 -8.39 -7.41 -12.34
N ALA A 111 -7.06 -7.46 -12.43
CA ALA A 111 -6.39 -8.04 -13.59
C ALA A 111 -6.65 -9.55 -13.72
N PHE A 112 -6.67 -10.27 -12.59
CA PHE A 112 -7.06 -11.68 -12.55
C PHE A 112 -8.49 -11.88 -13.05
N ALA A 113 -9.44 -11.07 -12.57
CA ALA A 113 -10.85 -11.15 -12.97
C ALA A 113 -11.06 -10.86 -14.47
N LYS A 114 -10.26 -9.98 -15.08
CA LYS A 114 -10.36 -9.65 -16.51
C LYS A 114 -9.69 -10.67 -17.43
N ASN A 115 -8.50 -11.13 -17.08
CA ASN A 115 -7.65 -11.91 -17.99
C ASN A 115 -7.58 -13.41 -17.65
N GLY A 116 -8.11 -13.83 -16.49
CA GLY A 116 -8.08 -15.23 -16.01
C GLY A 116 -6.67 -15.75 -15.64
N ASN A 117 -5.61 -14.98 -15.87
CA ASN A 117 -4.23 -15.43 -15.62
C ASN A 117 -3.93 -15.48 -14.12
N HIS A 118 -3.75 -16.71 -13.61
CA HIS A 118 -3.45 -17.03 -12.21
C HIS A 118 -2.21 -16.34 -11.64
N TRP A 119 -1.28 -15.89 -12.48
CA TRP A 119 -0.14 -15.09 -12.01
C TRP A 119 -0.57 -13.82 -11.26
N HIS A 120 -1.67 -13.19 -11.69
CA HIS A 120 -2.22 -12.03 -11.00
C HIS A 120 -2.82 -12.39 -9.63
N ALA A 121 -3.33 -13.60 -9.46
CA ALA A 121 -3.78 -14.08 -8.14
C ALA A 121 -2.59 -14.31 -7.19
N VAL A 122 -1.46 -14.82 -7.71
CA VAL A 122 -0.21 -14.95 -6.93
C VAL A 122 0.31 -13.58 -6.51
N LEU A 123 0.33 -12.61 -7.42
CA LEU A 123 0.72 -11.22 -7.11
C LEU A 123 -0.21 -10.59 -6.07
N ALA A 124 -1.52 -10.81 -6.17
CA ALA A 124 -2.47 -10.36 -5.16
C ALA A 124 -2.17 -10.97 -3.78
N GLY A 125 -1.92 -12.27 -3.72
CA GLY A 125 -1.52 -12.97 -2.49
C GLY A 125 -0.23 -12.41 -1.89
N LEU A 126 0.77 -12.11 -2.73
CA LEU A 126 2.02 -11.47 -2.31
C LEU A 126 1.76 -10.10 -1.68
N PHE A 127 0.99 -9.23 -2.33
CA PHE A 127 0.69 -7.89 -1.79
C PHE A 127 -0.16 -7.96 -0.51
N ILE A 128 -1.09 -8.90 -0.41
CA ILE A 128 -1.83 -9.16 0.83
C ILE A 128 -0.87 -9.58 1.94
N GLY A 129 0.05 -10.52 1.67
CA GLY A 129 1.06 -10.96 2.63
C GLY A 129 1.97 -9.81 3.11
N LEU A 130 2.41 -8.95 2.20
CA LEU A 130 3.17 -7.75 2.54
C LEU A 130 2.34 -6.74 3.35
N GLY A 131 1.04 -6.60 3.06
CA GLY A 131 0.12 -5.82 3.87
C GLY A 131 -0.04 -6.37 5.30
N VAL A 132 -0.11 -7.71 5.45
CA VAL A 132 -0.10 -8.38 6.76
C VAL A 132 1.20 -8.06 7.51
N LEU A 133 2.33 -8.09 6.81
CA LEU A 133 3.63 -7.75 7.40
C LEU A 133 3.80 -6.25 7.70
N THR A 134 2.89 -5.40 7.22
CA THR A 134 2.88 -3.95 7.51
C THR A 134 2.06 -3.63 8.76
N LYS A 135 0.81 -4.09 8.83
CA LYS A 135 -0.11 -3.69 9.91
C LYS A 135 -1.01 -4.83 10.39
N GLY A 136 -0.60 -6.08 10.17
CA GLY A 136 -1.33 -7.26 10.58
C GLY A 136 -2.54 -7.56 9.68
N PRO A 137 -3.52 -8.35 10.16
CA PRO A 137 -4.59 -8.90 9.34
C PRO A 137 -5.58 -7.86 8.80
N VAL A 138 -5.47 -6.59 9.21
CA VAL A 138 -6.35 -5.50 8.78
C VAL A 138 -6.38 -5.31 7.26
N VAL A 139 -5.32 -5.70 6.54
CA VAL A 139 -5.30 -5.71 5.06
C VAL A 139 -6.43 -6.55 4.47
N LEU A 140 -6.77 -7.67 5.12
CA LEU A 140 -7.82 -8.59 4.65
C LEU A 140 -9.19 -7.94 4.67
N ILE A 141 -9.43 -7.02 5.61
CA ILE A 141 -10.68 -6.25 5.67
C ILE A 141 -10.75 -5.29 4.47
N HIS A 142 -9.67 -4.55 4.22
CA HIS A 142 -9.62 -3.54 3.15
C HIS A 142 -9.68 -4.16 1.76
N VAL A 143 -9.10 -5.35 1.57
CA VAL A 143 -9.13 -6.08 0.30
C VAL A 143 -10.41 -6.91 0.19
N GLY A 144 -10.84 -7.55 1.27
CA GLY A 144 -12.03 -8.41 1.31
C GLY A 144 -13.34 -7.66 1.10
N ALA A 145 -13.51 -6.47 1.69
CA ALA A 145 -14.76 -5.72 1.56
C ALA A 145 -15.10 -5.36 0.08
N PRO A 146 -14.17 -4.79 -0.73
CA PRO A 146 -14.41 -4.58 -2.15
C PRO A 146 -14.71 -5.86 -2.95
N ILE A 147 -14.05 -6.98 -2.62
CA ILE A 147 -14.25 -8.27 -3.30
C ILE A 147 -15.62 -8.86 -2.98
N LEU A 148 -16.00 -8.88 -1.71
CA LEU A 148 -17.31 -9.39 -1.28
C LEU A 148 -18.45 -8.57 -1.90
N LEU A 149 -18.22 -7.27 -2.06
CA LEU A 149 -19.17 -6.36 -2.70
C LEU A 149 -19.07 -6.34 -4.23
N TYR A 150 -18.12 -7.06 -4.83
CA TYR A 150 -17.93 -7.12 -6.29
C TYR A 150 -19.21 -7.35 -7.09
N PRO A 151 -20.14 -8.23 -6.68
CA PRO A 151 -21.40 -8.42 -7.41
C PRO A 151 -22.28 -7.16 -7.52
N PHE A 152 -22.14 -6.21 -6.60
CA PHE A 152 -22.96 -4.98 -6.55
C PHE A 152 -22.44 -3.86 -7.44
N TRP A 153 -21.13 -3.82 -7.71
CA TRP A 153 -20.51 -2.73 -8.48
C TRP A 153 -19.85 -3.19 -9.78
N ARG A 154 -19.81 -4.49 -10.07
CA ARG A 154 -19.39 -4.98 -11.39
C ARG A 154 -20.32 -4.44 -12.47
N ASP A 155 -19.74 -3.98 -13.58
CA ASP A 155 -20.51 -3.61 -14.76
C ASP A 155 -21.26 -4.83 -15.28
N ARG A 156 -22.60 -4.80 -15.21
CA ARG A 156 -23.47 -5.90 -15.69
C ARG A 156 -23.37 -6.14 -17.20
N GLN A 157 -22.73 -5.23 -17.94
CA GLN A 157 -22.62 -5.27 -19.41
C GLN A 157 -21.27 -5.81 -19.91
N ALA A 158 -20.34 -6.20 -19.03
CA ALA A 158 -19.05 -6.78 -19.41
C ALA A 158 -19.04 -8.32 -19.35
N GLY A 159 -20.14 -8.94 -19.79
CA GLY A 159 -20.29 -10.39 -19.96
C GLY A 159 -20.20 -10.78 -21.42
#